data_AF-A0A7C5L912-F1
#
_entry.id   AF-A0A7C5L912-F1
#
_cell.length_a   1.000
_cell.length_b   1.000
_cell.length_c   1.000
_cell.angle_alpha   90.00
_cell.angle_beta   90.00
_cell.angle_gamma   90.00
#
_symmetry.space_group_name_H-M   'P 1'
#
loop_
_entity.id
_entity.type
_entity.pdbx_description
1 polymer ?
#
loop_
_entity_poly.entity_id
_entity_poly.type
_entity_poly.pdbx_seq_one_letter_code
_entity_poly.pdbx_strand_id
1 'polypeptide(L)'
;MRFKAEINIMPRKELLDPQGKTVAQSAGQLGIPGIQSVRIGKHISMEVEADSQKDARQQVEDACQKLLANLIMEQYEITRLEALA
;
A
#
# COMPACT_ATOMS: atom_id res chain seq x y z
N MET A 1 4.51 -20.77 12.27
CA MET A 1 3.66 -20.87 11.07
C MET A 1 4.09 -19.80 10.07
N ARG A 2 3.81 -19.97 8.78
CA ARG A 2 4.04 -18.91 7.78
C ARG A 2 2.72 -18.22 7.43
N PHE A 3 2.78 -16.91 7.26
CA PHE A 3 1.65 -16.08 6.87
C PHE A 3 2.02 -15.24 5.66
N LYS A 4 1.06 -15.01 4.78
CA LYS A 4 1.18 -14.05 3.68
C LYS A 4 0.37 -12.81 4.00
N ALA A 5 1.00 -11.65 3.89
CA ALA A 5 0.39 -10.35 4.09
C ALA A 5 0.41 -9.53 2.81
N GLU A 6 -0.71 -8.87 2.51
CA GLU A 6 -0.84 -7.89 1.44
C GLU A 6 -1.09 -6.52 2.06
N ILE A 7 -0.31 -5.53 1.65
CA ILE A 7 -0.33 -4.17 2.21
C ILE A 7 -0.42 -3.17 1.09
N ASN A 8 -1.35 -2.22 1.20
CA ASN A 8 -1.40 -1.03 0.36
C ASN A 8 -0.78 0.14 1.11
N ILE A 9 0.13 0.88 0.47
CA ILE A 9 0.67 2.15 0.98
C ILE A 9 0.31 3.24 0.00
N MET A 10 -0.34 4.28 0.48
CA MET A 10 -0.79 5.40 -0.34
C MET A 10 -0.33 6.72 0.29
N PRO A 11 0.02 7.75 -0.52
CA PRO A 11 0.22 9.10 -0.02
C PRO A 11 -1.03 9.57 0.75
N ARG A 12 -0.84 10.30 1.84
CA ARG A 12 -1.96 10.90 2.59
C ARG A 12 -2.81 11.79 1.67
N LYS A 13 -4.13 11.82 1.91
CA LYS A 13 -5.08 12.51 1.02
C LYS A 13 -4.86 14.02 0.97
N GLU A 14 -4.29 14.57 2.04
CA GLU A 14 -3.98 15.99 2.18
C GLU A 14 -2.72 16.41 1.41
N LEU A 15 -1.94 15.43 0.93
CA LEU A 15 -0.69 15.68 0.21
C LEU A 15 -0.90 15.53 -1.30
N LEU A 16 -0.15 16.34 -2.04
CA LEU A 16 -0.09 16.21 -3.49
C LEU A 16 0.59 14.88 -3.86
N ASP A 17 0.00 14.16 -4.81
CA ASP A 17 0.62 13.01 -5.48
C ASP A 17 1.05 13.43 -6.90
N PRO A 18 2.33 13.77 -7.11
CA PRO A 18 2.84 14.18 -8.43
C PRO A 18 2.73 13.07 -9.49
N GLN A 19 2.84 11.80 -9.07
CA GLN A 19 2.79 10.67 -10.01
C GLN A 19 1.36 10.50 -10.53
N GLY A 20 0.39 10.45 -9.62
CA GLY A 20 -1.03 10.39 -9.98
C GLY A 20 -1.48 11.56 -10.84
N LYS A 21 -1.03 12.79 -10.50
CA LYS A 21 -1.30 13.98 -11.33
C LYS A 21 -0.76 13.84 -12.75
N THR A 22 0.47 13.34 -12.90
CA THR A 22 1.09 13.14 -14.21
C THR A 22 0.30 12.14 -15.04
N VAL A 23 -0.11 11.01 -14.45
CA VAL A 23 -0.90 9.98 -15.16
C VAL A 23 -2.28 10.52 -15.58
N ALA A 24 -2.97 11.26 -14.71
CA ALA A 24 -4.25 11.87 -15.06
C ALA A 24 -4.13 12.85 -16.24
N GLN A 25 -3.04 13.63 -16.29
CA GLN A 25 -2.77 14.53 -17.42
C GLN A 25 -2.46 13.77 -18.72
N SER A 26 -1.64 12.71 -18.64
CA SER A 26 -1.29 11.88 -19.79
C SER A 26 -2.49 11.12 -20.35
N ALA A 27 -3.45 10.70 -19.51
CA ALA A 27 -4.65 10.00 -19.97
C ALA A 27 -5.43 10.80 -21.04
N GLY A 28 -5.58 12.11 -20.85
CA GLY A 28 -6.21 12.98 -21.84
C GLY A 28 -5.43 13.07 -23.15
N GLN A 29 -4.10 13.16 -23.07
CA GLN A 29 -3.23 13.21 -24.25
C GLN A 29 -3.25 11.91 -25.06
N LEU A 30 -3.45 10.78 -24.38
CA LEU A 30 -3.54 9.45 -24.98
C LEU A 30 -4.96 9.08 -25.45
N GLY A 31 -5.92 10.00 -25.36
CA GLY A 31 -7.29 9.76 -25.82
C GLY A 31 -8.07 8.80 -24.93
N ILE A 32 -7.77 8.76 -23.63
CA ILE A 32 -8.51 7.98 -22.61
C ILE A 32 -9.41 8.93 -21.83
N PRO A 33 -10.63 9.24 -22.33
CA PRO A 33 -11.54 10.18 -21.68
C PRO A 33 -12.10 9.60 -20.37
N GLY A 34 -12.49 10.48 -19.44
CA GLY A 34 -13.17 10.10 -18.20
C GLY A 34 -12.26 9.88 -16.99
N ILE A 35 -10.94 9.81 -17.16
CA ILE A 35 -9.99 9.78 -16.03
C ILE A 35 -9.79 11.20 -15.49
N GLN A 36 -10.40 11.50 -14.33
CA GLN A 36 -10.35 12.84 -13.73
C GLN A 36 -9.32 12.97 -12.61
N SER A 37 -9.06 11.89 -11.88
CA SER A 37 -8.13 11.87 -10.77
C SER A 37 -7.52 10.48 -10.66
N VAL A 38 -6.19 10.44 -10.50
CA VAL A 38 -5.44 9.22 -10.27
C VAL A 38 -4.61 9.43 -9.03
N ARG A 39 -4.54 8.40 -8.19
CA ARG A 39 -3.60 8.31 -7.08
C ARG A 39 -2.78 7.05 -7.23
N ILE A 40 -1.49 7.16 -6.97
CA ILE A 40 -0.51 6.09 -7.11
C ILE A 40 0.09 5.82 -5.74
N GLY A 41 0.26 4.55 -5.46
CA GLY A 41 0.90 4.07 -4.26
C GLY A 41 1.57 2.72 -4.51
N LYS A 42 1.94 2.06 -3.42
CA LYS A 42 2.66 0.79 -3.45
C LYS A 42 1.71 -0.31 -2.98
N HIS A 43 1.82 -1.47 -3.62
CA HIS A 43 1.29 -2.71 -3.10
C HIS A 43 2.48 -3.59 -2.70
N ILE A 44 2.45 -4.11 -1.48
CA ILE A 44 3.54 -4.91 -0.91
C ILE A 44 2.95 -6.26 -0.50
N SER A 45 3.54 -7.32 -1.05
CA SER A 45 3.29 -8.71 -0.65
C SER A 45 4.50 -9.21 0.14
N MET A 46 4.28 -9.77 1.32
CA MET A 46 5.35 -10.34 2.13
C MET A 46 4.92 -11.62 2.85
N GLU A 47 5.90 -12.47 3.13
CA GLU A 47 5.74 -13.64 3.98
C GLU A 47 6.37 -13.37 5.35
N VAL A 48 5.70 -13.81 6.42
CA VAL A 48 6.10 -13.61 7.80
C VAL A 48 5.96 -14.91 8.58
N GLU A 49 7.00 -15.24 9.36
CA GLU A 49 6.96 -16.37 10.29
C GLU A 49 6.49 -15.91 11.68
N ALA A 50 5.45 -16.56 12.20
CA ALA A 50 4.91 -16.25 13.53
C ALA A 50 4.19 -17.44 14.15
N ASP A 51 4.01 -17.41 15.47
CA ASP A 51 3.34 -18.48 16.22
C ASP A 51 1.82 -18.43 16.09
N SER A 52 1.26 -17.26 15.78
CA SER A 52 -0.18 -17.07 15.55
C SER A 52 -0.45 -15.98 14.52
N GLN A 53 -1.68 -15.92 14.00
CA GLN A 53 -2.11 -14.84 13.10
C GLN A 53 -2.06 -13.46 13.78
N LYS A 54 -2.26 -13.42 15.10
CA LYS A 54 -2.15 -12.18 15.89
C LYS A 54 -0.70 -11.69 15.91
N ASP A 55 0.25 -12.58 16.16
CA ASP A 55 1.68 -12.24 16.18
C ASP A 55 2.18 -11.85 14.79
N ALA A 56 1.72 -12.55 13.75
CA ALA A 56 1.99 -12.18 12.36
C ALA A 56 1.48 -10.77 12.05
N ARG A 57 0.25 -10.44 12.48
CA ARG A 57 -0.32 -9.11 12.30
C ARG A 57 0.54 -8.04 12.98
N GLN A 58 0.94 -8.27 14.22
CA GLN A 58 1.78 -7.32 14.96
C GLN A 58 3.12 -7.10 14.25
N GLN A 59 3.76 -8.16 13.75
CA GLN A 59 5.02 -8.04 13.01
C GLN A 59 4.85 -7.24 11.71
N VAL A 60 3.77 -7.48 10.95
CA VAL A 60 3.47 -6.72 9.72
C VAL A 60 3.19 -5.25 10.04
N GLU A 61 2.42 -4.96 11.10
CA GLU A 61 2.15 -3.58 11.54
C GLU A 61 3.44 -2.87 11.94
N ASP A 62 4.33 -3.54 12.69
CA ASP A 62 5.65 -3.04 13.04
C ASP A 62 6.51 -2.75 11.80
N ALA A 63 6.53 -3.66 10.82
CA ALA A 63 7.26 -3.46 9.57
C ALA A 63 6.71 -2.25 8.80
N CYS A 64 5.39 -2.10 8.74
CA CYS A 64 4.75 -0.95 8.09
C CYS A 64 5.17 0.38 8.75
N GLN A 65 5.15 0.45 10.08
CA GLN A 65 5.44 1.67 10.83
C GLN A 65 6.92 2.04 10.83
N LYS A 66 7.81 1.04 10.91
CA LYS A 66 9.25 1.27 11.11
C LYS A 66 10.04 1.31 9.81
N LEU A 67 9.54 0.70 8.73
CA LEU A 67 10.32 0.49 7.51
C LEU A 67 9.58 0.85 6.23
N LEU A 68 8.33 0.42 6.06
CA LEU A 68 7.71 0.43 4.73
C LEU A 68 7.01 1.75 4.40
N ALA A 69 6.35 2.37 5.39
CA ALA A 69 5.59 3.59 5.21
C ALA A 69 6.27 4.77 5.90
N ASN A 70 6.43 5.87 5.17
CA ASN A 70 6.74 7.15 5.81
C ASN A 70 5.45 7.72 6.40
N LEU A 71 5.16 7.48 7.68
CA LEU A 71 3.88 7.84 8.31
C LEU A 71 3.53 9.34 8.30
N ILE A 72 4.51 10.22 8.06
CA ILE A 72 4.26 11.65 7.85
C ILE A 72 3.62 11.89 6.49
N MET A 73 4.06 11.18 5.44
CA MET A 73 3.63 11.39 4.06
C MET A 73 2.63 10.36 3.54
N GLU A 74 2.65 9.17 4.11
CA GLU A 74 1.94 7.99 3.63
C GLU A 74 1.05 7.42 4.73
N GLN A 75 0.04 6.68 4.30
CA GLN A 75 -0.78 5.81 5.14
C GLN A 75 -0.71 4.39 4.56
N TYR A 76 -0.84 3.38 5.42
CA TYR A 76 -0.85 1.98 5.00
C TYR A 76 -2.14 1.28 5.45
N GLU A 77 -2.47 0.21 4.74
CA GLU A 77 -3.60 -0.68 5.04
C GLU A 77 -3.15 -2.12 4.78
N ILE A 78 -3.27 -2.98 5.80
CA ILE A 78 -3.10 -4.43 5.62
C ILE A 78 -4.43 -4.96 5.05
N THR A 79 -4.45 -5.27 3.76
CA THR A 79 -5.66 -5.69 3.04
C THR A 79 -5.93 -7.18 3.16
N ARG A 80 -4.89 -7.99 3.36
CA ARG A 80 -5.00 -9.43 3.57
C ARG A 80 -3.92 -9.91 4.52
N LEU A 81 -4.26 -10.87 5.38
CA LEU A 81 -3.32 -11.62 6.20
C LEU A 81 -3.85 -13.04 6.38
N GLU A 82 -3.16 -14.02 5.81
CA GLU A 82 -3.60 -15.42 5.82
C GLU A 82 -2.47 -16.38 6.13
N ALA A 83 -2.79 -17.51 6.76
CA ALA A 83 -1.84 -18.59 6.95
C ALA A 83 -1.54 -19.27 5.62
N LEU A 84 -0.28 -19.55 5.37
CA LEU A 84 0.14 -20.39 4.26
C LEU A 84 0.06 -21.85 4.69
N ALA A 85 -0.45 -22.69 3.78
CA ALA A 85 -0.50 -24.14 3.95
C ALA A 85 0.90 -24.78 3.95
#